data_AF-A0A971A272-F1
#
_entry.id   AF-A0A971A272-F1
#
_cell.length_a   1.000
_cell.length_b   1.000
_cell.length_c   1.000
_cell.angle_alpha   90.00
_cell.angle_beta   90.00
_cell.angle_gamma   90.00
#
_symmetry.space_group_name_H-M   'P 1'
#
loop_
_entity.id
_entity.type
_entity.pdbx_description
1 polymer ?
#
loop_
_entity_poly.entity_id
_entity_poly.type
_entity_poly.pdbx_seq_one_letter_code
_entity_poly.pdbx_strand_id
1 'polypeptide(L)'
;IGFFSVGRDAEILAEVRGCEKSVMGKITYISQLANRQTRSTPIEITLDNRQGLLRSGQIVRVRLSRRVLNEAILVPLLAVIPLEDGYAVYVVEDSQAHRRDVQLGIIKGDQIEIVSGLAPGEKLVVAGHRFLAPGQNVKIESETK
;
A
#
# COMPACT_ATOMS: atom_id res chain seq x y z
N ILE A 1 -20.18 -5.93 2.60
CA ILE A 1 -18.81 -6.53 2.55
C ILE A 1 -17.82 -5.37 2.63
N GLY A 2 -17.06 -5.27 3.73
CA GLY A 2 -16.63 -3.98 4.31
C GLY A 2 -15.67 -3.08 3.53
N PHE A 3 -15.21 -3.44 2.33
CA PHE A 3 -14.20 -2.64 1.59
C PHE A 3 -14.62 -2.24 0.16
N PHE A 4 -15.73 -2.77 -0.35
CA PHE A 4 -16.19 -2.48 -1.72
C PHE A 4 -17.66 -2.06 -1.69
N SER A 5 -17.98 -1.05 -2.48
CA SER A 5 -19.31 -0.46 -2.61
C SER A 5 -19.66 -0.28 -4.10
N VAL A 6 -20.96 -0.32 -4.39
CA VAL A 6 -21.49 0.03 -5.71
C VAL A 6 -21.11 1.49 -6.03
N GLY A 7 -20.75 1.76 -7.28
CA GLY A 7 -20.27 3.06 -7.78
C GLY A 7 -18.76 3.26 -7.70
N ARG A 8 -18.03 2.38 -7.00
CA ARG A 8 -16.57 2.46 -6.89
C ARG A 8 -15.90 2.10 -8.22
N ASP A 9 -14.83 2.82 -8.53
CA ASP A 9 -14.00 2.54 -9.69
C ASP A 9 -13.22 1.23 -9.52
N ALA A 10 -13.10 0.50 -10.62
CA ALA A 10 -12.38 -0.74 -10.75
C ALA A 10 -11.46 -0.65 -11.96
N GLU A 11 -10.20 -1.04 -11.79
CA GLU A 11 -9.25 -1.13 -12.90
C GLU A 11 -9.29 -2.56 -13.45
N ILE A 12 -9.63 -2.71 -14.73
CA ILE A 12 -9.66 -3.99 -15.45
C ILE A 12 -8.41 -4.08 -16.31
N LEU A 13 -7.58 -5.08 -16.03
CA LEU A 13 -6.43 -5.46 -16.83
C LEU A 13 -6.83 -6.60 -17.76
N ALA A 14 -6.70 -6.34 -19.05
CA ALA A 14 -7.03 -7.30 -20.09
C ALA A 14 -5.95 -7.35 -21.15
N GLU A 15 -5.74 -8.54 -21.70
CA GLU A 15 -4.89 -8.70 -22.87
C GLU A 15 -5.69 -8.36 -24.14
N VAL A 16 -5.23 -7.35 -24.87
CA VAL A 16 -5.84 -6.91 -26.12
C VAL A 16 -4.79 -6.98 -27.22
N ARG A 17 -4.96 -7.92 -28.15
CA ARG A 17 -4.05 -8.13 -29.30
C ARG A 17 -2.58 -8.32 -28.89
N GLY A 18 -2.32 -9.10 -27.83
CA GLY A 18 -0.97 -9.38 -27.34
C GLY A 18 -0.34 -8.27 -26.49
N CYS A 19 -1.09 -7.21 -26.17
CA CYS A 19 -0.66 -6.16 -25.24
C CYS A 19 -1.57 -6.10 -24.02
N GLU A 20 -1.00 -5.98 -22.82
CA GLU A 20 -1.78 -5.68 -21.62
C GLU A 20 -2.32 -4.24 -21.71
N LYS A 21 -3.64 -4.09 -21.54
CA LYS A 21 -4.34 -2.81 -21.51
C LYS A 21 -5.11 -2.71 -20.20
N SER A 22 -5.10 -1.50 -19.64
CA SER A 22 -5.93 -1.14 -18.49
C SER A 22 -7.14 -0.35 -18.96
N VAL A 23 -8.32 -0.73 -18.47
CA VAL A 23 -9.60 -0.05 -18.73
C VAL A 23 -10.30 0.18 -17.41
N MET A 24 -10.91 1.36 -17.24
CA MET A 24 -11.67 1.69 -16.05
C MET A 24 -13.13 1.25 -16.19
N GLY A 25 -13.67 0.68 -15.12
CA GLY A 25 -15.09 0.35 -14.97
C GLY A 25 -15.61 0.74 -13.61
N LYS A 26 -16.92 0.59 -13.40
CA LYS A 26 -17.58 0.84 -12.11
C LYS A 26 -18.26 -0.42 -11.62
N ILE A 27 -18.12 -0.69 -10.33
CA ILE A 27 -18.90 -1.75 -9.67
C ILE A 27 -20.37 -1.35 -9.72
N THR A 28 -21.20 -2.14 -10.38
CA THR A 28 -22.64 -1.90 -10.49
C THR A 28 -23.45 -2.82 -9.59
N TYR A 29 -22.91 -3.99 -9.26
CA TYR A 29 -23.57 -4.92 -8.36
C TYR A 29 -22.57 -5.73 -7.53
N ILE A 30 -22.94 -6.00 -6.28
CA ILE A 30 -22.23 -6.89 -5.36
C ILE A 30 -23.27 -7.85 -4.80
N SER A 31 -23.10 -9.15 -5.06
CA SER A 31 -24.01 -10.16 -4.53
C SER A 31 -23.97 -10.19 -3.00
N GLN A 32 -25.14 -10.29 -2.36
CA GLN A 32 -25.25 -10.52 -0.93
C GLN A 32 -25.00 -11.99 -0.55
N LEU A 33 -25.13 -12.90 -1.54
CA LEU A 33 -24.90 -14.32 -1.37
C LEU A 33 -23.53 -14.68 -1.93
N ALA A 34 -22.64 -15.12 -1.06
CA ALA A 34 -21.39 -15.76 -1.46
C ALA A 34 -21.68 -17.14 -2.07
N ASN A 35 -20.97 -17.48 -3.15
CA ASN A 35 -20.98 -18.83 -3.68
C ASN A 35 -20.32 -19.76 -2.64
N ARG A 36 -21.09 -20.73 -2.13
CA ARG A 36 -20.64 -21.62 -1.05
C ARG A 36 -19.50 -22.56 -1.47
N GLN A 37 -19.44 -22.94 -2.74
CA GLN A 37 -18.41 -23.86 -3.25
C GLN A 37 -17.08 -23.16 -3.42
N THR A 38 -17.07 -21.97 -4.02
CA THR A 38 -15.85 -21.20 -4.31
C THR A 38 -15.46 -20.24 -3.18
N ARG A 39 -16.35 -20.04 -2.20
CA ARG A 39 -16.24 -19.02 -1.14
C ARG A 39 -16.00 -17.61 -1.69
N SER A 40 -16.45 -17.35 -2.92
CA SER A 40 -16.32 -16.05 -3.59
C SER A 40 -17.63 -15.28 -3.58
N THR A 41 -17.54 -13.95 -3.59
CA THR A 41 -18.70 -13.08 -3.77
C THR A 41 -18.72 -12.59 -5.22
N PRO A 42 -19.78 -12.90 -6.01
CA PRO A 42 -19.94 -12.33 -7.34
C PRO A 42 -20.04 -10.81 -7.30
N ILE A 43 -19.28 -10.14 -8.18
CA ILE A 43 -19.29 -8.70 -8.38
C ILE A 43 -19.44 -8.44 -9.88
N GLU A 44 -20.32 -7.51 -10.24
CA GLU A 44 -20.47 -7.05 -11.62
C GLU A 44 -19.85 -5.66 -11.78
N ILE A 45 -19.14 -5.48 -12.88
CA ILE A 45 -18.44 -4.25 -13.22
C ILE A 45 -18.88 -3.85 -14.62
N THR A 46 -19.41 -2.64 -14.75
CA THR A 46 -19.82 -2.06 -16.02
C THR A 46 -18.76 -1.07 -16.50
N LEU A 47 -18.39 -1.17 -17.78
CA LEU A 47 -17.40 -0.31 -18.42
C LEU A 47 -17.83 -0.01 -19.86
N ASP A 48 -17.33 1.09 -20.41
CA ASP A 48 -17.55 1.42 -21.81
C ASP A 48 -16.63 0.58 -22.71
N ASN A 49 -17.23 -0.31 -23.50
CA ASN A 49 -16.54 -1.17 -24.46
C ASN A 49 -16.87 -0.82 -25.92
N ARG A 50 -17.20 0.45 -26.25
CA ARG A 50 -17.50 0.90 -27.62
C ARG A 50 -16.41 0.56 -28.64
N GLN A 51 -15.16 0.50 -28.21
CA GLN A 51 -14.01 0.17 -29.06
C GLN A 51 -13.80 -1.35 -29.24
N GLY A 52 -14.61 -2.19 -28.60
CA GLY A 52 -14.52 -3.65 -28.71
C GLY A 52 -13.20 -4.22 -28.14
N LEU A 53 -12.65 -3.58 -27.11
CA LEU A 53 -11.38 -3.98 -26.50
C LEU A 53 -11.52 -5.30 -25.74
N LEU A 54 -12.64 -5.52 -25.06
CA LEU A 54 -12.96 -6.74 -24.34
C LEU A 54 -13.91 -7.63 -25.14
N ARG A 55 -13.66 -8.94 -25.14
CA ARG A 55 -14.54 -9.94 -25.77
C ARG A 55 -15.34 -10.73 -24.74
N SER A 56 -16.54 -11.16 -25.11
CA SER A 56 -17.31 -12.09 -24.26
C SER A 56 -16.53 -13.39 -24.04
N GLY A 57 -16.59 -13.92 -22.82
CA GLY A 57 -15.84 -15.11 -22.41
C GLY A 57 -14.34 -14.87 -22.15
N GLN A 58 -13.84 -13.64 -22.33
CA GLN A 58 -12.45 -13.31 -22.04
C GLN A 58 -12.20 -13.29 -20.52
N ILE A 59 -11.15 -13.97 -20.10
CA ILE A 59 -10.65 -13.86 -18.72
C ILE A 59 -9.86 -12.55 -18.59
N VAL A 60 -10.19 -11.77 -17.57
CA VAL A 60 -9.54 -10.50 -17.25
C VAL A 60 -9.14 -10.50 -15.77
N ARG A 61 -8.18 -9.64 -15.40
CA ARG A 61 -7.82 -9.41 -14.01
C ARG A 61 -8.41 -8.07 -13.58
N VAL A 62 -8.94 -8.00 -12.37
CA VAL A 62 -9.46 -6.75 -11.82
C VAL A 62 -8.62 -6.35 -10.63
N ARG A 63 -8.13 -5.12 -10.63
CA ARG A 63 -7.51 -4.47 -9.47
C ARG A 63 -8.55 -3.59 -8.79
N LEU A 64 -8.91 -3.98 -7.57
CA LEU A 64 -9.80 -3.22 -6.70
C LEU A 64 -9.02 -2.67 -5.52
N SER A 65 -8.98 -1.35 -5.38
CA SER A 65 -8.36 -0.70 -4.23
C SER A 65 -9.24 -0.89 -3.00
N ARG A 66 -8.71 -1.56 -1.96
CA ARG A 66 -9.45 -1.88 -0.73
C ARG A 66 -9.59 -0.66 0.19
N ARG A 67 -8.48 0.02 0.44
CA ARG A 67 -8.36 1.23 1.27
C ARG A 67 -7.32 2.13 0.62
N VAL A 68 -7.62 3.42 0.49
CA VAL A 68 -6.63 4.42 0.10
C VAL A 68 -6.39 5.26 1.34
N LEU A 69 -5.15 5.32 1.78
CA LEU A 69 -4.71 6.12 2.91
C LEU A 69 -3.88 7.26 2.33
N ASN A 70 -4.51 8.42 2.17
CA ASN A 70 -3.89 9.57 1.53
C ASN A 70 -2.74 10.17 2.36
N GLU A 71 -2.73 9.92 3.67
CA GLU A 71 -1.79 10.50 4.63
C GLU A 71 -1.00 9.41 5.38
N ALA A 72 -0.83 8.23 4.78
CA ALA A 72 -0.01 7.18 5.36
C ALA A 72 1.47 7.53 5.28
N ILE A 73 2.17 7.44 6.41
CA ILE A 73 3.62 7.57 6.47
C ILE A 73 4.22 6.22 6.10
N LEU A 74 4.84 6.13 4.93
CA LEU A 74 5.53 4.93 4.47
C LEU A 74 7.03 5.08 4.71
N VAL A 75 7.62 4.08 5.35
CA VAL A 75 9.07 4.01 5.56
C VAL A 75 9.62 2.70 4.97
N PRO A 76 10.88 2.66 4.52
CA PRO A 76 11.51 1.41 4.12
C PRO A 76 11.48 0.39 5.26
N LEU A 77 11.12 -0.87 4.97
CA LEU A 77 11.05 -1.93 5.99
C LEU A 77 12.39 -2.11 6.72
N LEU A 78 13.49 -1.92 5.99
CA LEU A 78 14.85 -2.02 6.50
C LEU A 78 15.24 -0.93 7.52
N ALA A 79 14.47 0.16 7.63
CA ALA A 79 14.69 1.22 8.62
C ALA A 79 14.05 0.89 9.98
N VAL A 80 13.21 -0.15 10.05
CA VAL A 80 12.49 -0.54 11.26
C VAL A 80 13.34 -1.50 12.09
N ILE A 81 13.47 -1.20 13.38
CA ILE A 81 14.21 -1.99 14.35
C ILE A 81 13.22 -2.82 15.18
N PRO A 82 13.25 -4.17 15.09
CA PRO A 82 12.49 -5.01 15.98
C PRO A 82 13.10 -4.98 17.39
N LEU A 83 12.26 -4.75 18.40
CA LEU A 83 12.58 -4.84 19.82
C LEU A 83 11.79 -6.00 20.44
N GLU A 84 12.10 -6.37 21.69
CA GLU A 84 11.37 -7.44 22.40
C GLU A 84 9.87 -7.12 22.53
N ASP A 85 9.53 -5.86 22.82
CA ASP A 85 8.15 -5.42 23.06
C ASP A 85 7.58 -4.52 21.95
N GLY A 86 8.15 -4.55 20.74
CA GLY A 86 7.59 -3.78 19.62
C GLY A 86 8.60 -3.38 18.55
N TYR A 87 8.40 -2.21 17.98
CA TYR A 87 9.21 -1.70 16.87
C TYR A 87 9.62 -0.26 17.13
N ALA A 88 10.82 0.09 16.69
CA ALA A 88 11.36 1.44 16.79
C ALA A 88 12.04 1.86 15.49
N VAL A 89 12.19 3.17 15.32
CA VAL A 89 12.99 3.79 14.27
C VAL A 89 13.93 4.83 14.87
N TYR A 90 14.95 5.24 14.11
CA TYR A 90 15.75 6.41 14.45
C TYR A 90 15.37 7.60 13.60
N VAL A 91 15.16 8.73 14.25
CA VAL A 91 14.97 10.04 13.63
C VAL A 91 16.15 10.94 13.92
N VAL A 92 16.38 11.93 13.08
CA VAL A 92 17.43 12.94 13.27
C VAL A 92 16.80 14.28 13.60
N GLU A 93 17.07 14.76 14.81
CA GLU A 93 16.68 16.08 15.31
C GLU A 93 17.96 16.79 15.75
N ASP A 94 18.18 18.02 15.28
CA ASP A 94 19.38 18.82 15.62
C ASP A 94 20.73 18.07 15.48
N SER A 95 20.86 17.27 14.41
CA SER A 95 22.04 16.42 14.12
C SER A 95 22.30 15.29 15.13
N GLN A 96 21.35 14.98 16.00
CA GLN A 96 21.38 13.84 16.91
C GLN A 96 20.36 12.78 16.52
N ALA A 97 20.73 11.52 16.69
CA ALA A 97 19.83 10.39 16.45
C ALA A 97 18.98 10.08 17.69
N HIS A 98 17.67 10.16 17.57
CA HIS A 98 16.72 9.82 18.62
C HIS A 98 15.97 8.54 18.24
N ARG A 99 15.95 7.56 19.16
CA ARG A 99 15.14 6.35 19.00
C ARG A 99 13.69 6.68 19.33
N ARG A 100 12.77 6.25 18.48
CA ARG A 100 11.35 6.51 18.61
C ARG A 100 10.58 5.21 18.39
N ASP A 101 9.75 4.86 19.38
CA ASP A 101 8.89 3.69 19.28
C ASP A 101 7.74 3.98 18.31
N VAL A 102 7.42 3.00 17.46
CA VAL A 102 6.44 3.16 16.38
C VAL A 102 5.47 1.99 16.34
N GLN A 103 4.25 2.29 15.92
CA GLN A 103 3.27 1.26 15.60
C GLN A 103 3.23 1.03 14.10
N LEU A 104 3.40 -0.22 13.71
CA LEU A 104 3.39 -0.62 12.30
C LEU A 104 1.97 -0.88 11.80
N GLY A 105 1.76 -0.60 10.52
CA GLY A 105 0.52 -0.82 9.78
C GLY A 105 0.71 -1.82 8.65
N ILE A 106 0.22 -1.45 7.47
CA ILE A 106 0.22 -2.31 6.30
C ILE A 106 1.58 -2.28 5.60
N ILE A 107 2.09 -3.47 5.24
CA ILE A 107 3.26 -3.62 4.37
C ILE A 107 2.82 -3.43 2.91
N LYS A 108 3.54 -2.59 2.17
CA LYS A 108 3.31 -2.33 0.74
C LYS A 108 4.65 -2.41 0.00
N GLY A 109 4.90 -3.57 -0.64
CA GLY A 109 6.16 -3.81 -1.33
C GLY A 109 7.33 -3.92 -0.35
N ASP A 110 8.32 -3.05 -0.50
CA ASP A 110 9.50 -2.90 0.36
C ASP A 110 9.32 -1.84 1.46
N GLN A 111 8.15 -1.21 1.51
CA GLN A 111 7.79 -0.19 2.49
C GLN A 111 6.77 -0.73 3.49
N ILE A 112 6.72 -0.09 4.66
CA ILE A 112 5.76 -0.35 5.72
C ILE A 112 5.15 0.95 6.20
N GLU A 113 3.86 0.91 6.47
CA GLU A 113 3.13 2.02 7.07
C GLU A 113 3.47 2.18 8.55
N ILE A 114 3.70 3.42 8.99
CA ILE A 114 3.76 3.81 10.40
C ILE A 114 2.40 4.42 10.78
N VAL A 115 1.68 3.74 11.66
CA VAL A 115 0.36 4.14 12.15
C VAL A 115 0.47 5.23 13.23
N SER A 116 1.52 5.15 14.06
CA SER A 116 1.81 6.13 15.10
C SER A 116 3.29 6.14 15.46
N GLY A 117 3.74 7.25 16.04
CA GLY A 117 5.12 7.45 16.49
C GLY A 117 5.99 8.28 15.55
N LEU A 118 5.56 8.52 14.31
CA LEU A 118 6.28 9.36 13.33
C LEU A 118 5.35 10.45 12.78
N ALA A 119 5.90 11.61 12.48
CA ALA A 119 5.21 12.74 11.88
C ALA A 119 5.76 13.04 10.47
N PRO A 120 4.94 13.58 9.56
CA PRO A 120 5.40 13.96 8.23
C PRO A 120 6.52 15.02 8.29
N GLY A 121 7.54 14.85 7.47
CA GLY A 121 8.68 15.78 7.35
C GLY A 121 9.86 15.48 8.28
N GLU A 122 9.76 14.47 9.14
CA GLU A 122 10.86 14.04 10.00
C GLU A 122 11.94 13.28 9.23
N LYS A 123 13.21 13.49 9.61
CA LYS A 123 14.35 12.85 8.96
C LYS A 123 14.58 11.46 9.55
N LEU A 124 14.24 10.42 8.79
CA LEU A 124 14.40 9.03 9.19
C LEU A 124 15.80 8.50 8.83
N VAL A 125 16.43 7.76 9.74
CA VAL A 125 17.66 7.01 9.46
C VAL A 125 17.30 5.68 8.78
N VAL A 126 17.60 5.58 7.49
CA VAL A 126 17.30 4.37 6.70
C VAL A 126 18.43 3.33 6.82
N ALA A 127 19.69 3.75 6.71
CA ALA A 127 20.86 2.87 6.79
C ALA A 127 21.76 3.22 7.98
N GLY A 128 22.50 2.25 8.50
CA GLY A 128 23.45 2.46 9.59
C GLY A 128 22.83 2.55 11.00
N HIS A 129 21.51 2.46 11.11
CA HIS A 129 20.78 2.54 12.39
C HIS A 129 21.22 1.50 13.44
N ARG A 130 21.79 0.36 13.03
CA ARG A 130 22.33 -0.67 13.94
C ARG A 130 23.61 -0.24 14.68
N PHE A 131 24.30 0.78 14.16
CA PHE A 131 25.53 1.33 14.74
C PHE A 131 25.28 2.61 15.52
N LEU A 132 24.01 3.02 15.67
CA LEU A 132 23.62 4.22 16.39
C LEU A 132 23.15 3.89 17.80
N ALA A 133 23.69 4.63 18.76
CA ALA A 133 23.11 4.75 20.09
C ALA A 133 22.18 5.99 20.15
N PRO A 134 21.16 5.99 21.03
CA PRO A 134 20.35 7.19 21.28
C PRO A 134 21.22 8.38 21.70
N GLY A 135 20.99 9.55 21.12
CA GLY A 135 21.74 10.78 21.37
C GLY A 135 23.09 10.88 20.63
N GLN A 136 23.41 9.93 19.77
CA GLN A 136 24.64 9.96 18.99
C GLN A 136 24.56 11.05 17.92
N ASN A 137 25.61 11.87 17.82
CA ASN A 137 25.77 12.80 16.72
C ASN A 137 25.92 12.04 15.40
N VAL A 138 25.13 12.43 14.40
CA VAL A 138 25.11 11.79 13.09
C VAL A 138 25.46 12.79 12.00
N LYS A 139 26.19 12.30 11.00
CA LYS A 139 26.47 13.03 9.77
C LYS A 139 25.70 12.36 8.65
N ILE A 140 24.86 13.13 7.95
CA ILE A 140 24.03 12.62 6.85
C ILE A 140 24.94 12.47 5.62
N GLU A 141 25.19 11.24 5.19
CA GLU A 141 26.00 10.95 4.00
C GLU A 141 25.17 10.91 2.70
N SER A 142 23.87 10.63 2.78
CA SER A 142 22.98 10.57 1.63
C SER A 142 21.53 10.84 2.04
N GLU A 143 20.85 11.75 1.34
CA GLU A 143 19.43 12.08 1.54
C GLU A 143 18.64 11.51 0.36
N THR A 144 17.68 10.63 0.64
CA THR A 144 16.74 10.11 -0.37
C THR A 144 15.36 10.66 -0.03
N LYS A 145 14.78 11.43 -0.96
CA LYS A 145 13.42 11.98 -0.86
C LYS A 145 12.37 10.97 -1.25
#